data_AF-A0A239ETH0-F1
#
_entry.id   AF-A0A239ETH0-F1
#
_cell.length_a   1.000
_cell.length_b   1.000
_cell.length_c   1.000
_cell.angle_alpha   90.00
_cell.angle_beta   90.00
_cell.angle_gamma   90.00
#
_symmetry.space_group_name_H-M   'P 1'
#
loop_
_entity.id
_entity.type
_entity.pdbx_description
1 polymer ?
#
loop_
_entity_poly.entity_id
_entity_poly.type
_entity_poly.pdbx_seq_one_letter_code
_entity_poly.pdbx_strand_id
1 'polypeptide(L)'
;MNPLFRKPRTISNKNRTIILYSSIVPRMTEEQRLNRRRTVTDATIRLIVRDGVAQVAMSDIITESGLSAGAIYSHFESKDEILASVVERALTVVTAKVHALTQRHALPNPKVVVDSLVPELGTPDDAKALVQIWGHMATEPQLAPLVTDHVASLQESLRHYATAWLTENGVADETSHALLGELFMALGQARVVQCSFSPPFESPRFLDAIDALCAAFVLTHSKTTRPDTNQEAPIGERS
;
A
#
# COMPACT_ATOMS: atom_id res chain seq x y z
N MET A 1 17.25 2.78 -91.58
CA MET A 1 16.27 3.87 -91.81
C MET A 1 15.34 3.94 -90.63
N ASN A 2 15.38 5.05 -89.89
CA ASN A 2 14.45 5.36 -88.81
C ASN A 2 13.46 6.41 -89.36
N PRO A 3 12.15 6.20 -89.22
CA PRO A 3 11.28 7.29 -88.73
C PRO A 3 10.18 6.72 -87.81
N LEU A 4 9.50 7.40 -86.88
CA LEU A 4 9.30 8.81 -86.58
C LEU A 4 8.67 8.87 -85.17
N PHE A 5 8.95 9.98 -84.49
CA PHE A 5 8.43 10.39 -83.19
C PHE A 5 6.89 10.46 -83.08
N ARG A 6 6.36 10.08 -81.90
CA ARG A 6 5.45 10.95 -81.11
C ARG A 6 5.38 10.52 -79.63
N LYS A 7 5.75 11.43 -78.72
CA LYS A 7 5.39 11.42 -77.28
C LYS A 7 3.99 12.09 -77.09
N PRO A 8 3.46 12.27 -75.86
CA PRO A 8 2.82 11.27 -74.99
C PRO A 8 1.38 11.70 -74.60
N ARG A 9 0.56 10.82 -74.01
CA ARG A 9 -0.52 11.25 -73.11
C ARG A 9 -0.74 10.21 -71.99
N THR A 10 -0.66 10.74 -70.77
CA THR A 10 -0.77 10.12 -69.44
C THR A 10 -2.18 9.61 -69.17
N ILE A 11 -2.32 8.53 -68.37
CA ILE A 11 -3.21 8.39 -67.19
C ILE A 11 -2.88 7.08 -66.44
N SER A 12 -2.37 7.23 -65.20
CA SER A 12 -2.64 6.49 -63.95
C SER A 12 -2.67 4.94 -63.89
N ASN A 13 -2.23 4.21 -62.86
CA ASN A 13 -1.26 4.34 -61.76
C ASN A 13 -1.28 2.98 -61.01
N LYS A 14 -0.17 2.66 -60.32
CA LYS A 14 -0.05 1.79 -59.13
C LYS A 14 -0.34 0.29 -59.29
N ASN A 15 0.73 -0.50 -59.25
CA ASN A 15 0.80 -1.72 -58.42
C ASN A 15 2.25 -1.96 -57.97
N ARG A 16 2.62 -1.36 -56.83
CA ARG A 16 3.72 -1.83 -55.98
C ARG A 16 3.06 -2.32 -54.69
N THR A 17 2.97 -3.64 -54.54
CA THR A 17 2.51 -4.28 -53.31
C THR A 17 3.61 -4.19 -52.28
N ILE A 18 3.41 -3.35 -51.26
CA ILE A 18 4.19 -3.38 -50.01
C ILE A 18 3.39 -4.25 -49.05
N ILE A 19 3.92 -5.42 -48.70
CA ILE A 19 3.35 -6.27 -47.64
C ILE A 19 3.78 -5.66 -46.31
N LEU A 20 2.88 -4.91 -45.68
CA LEU A 20 3.02 -4.49 -44.28
C LEU A 20 2.60 -5.66 -43.40
N TYR A 21 3.57 -6.31 -42.75
CA TYR A 21 3.30 -7.13 -41.57
C TYR A 21 2.82 -6.20 -40.45
N SER A 22 1.50 -6.08 -40.31
CA SER A 22 0.87 -5.55 -39.10
C SER A 22 1.00 -6.62 -38.01
N SER A 23 2.09 -6.56 -37.23
CA SER A 23 2.18 -7.27 -35.96
C SER A 23 1.15 -6.65 -35.01
N ILE A 24 -0.05 -7.22 -34.95
CA ILE A 24 -1.01 -6.97 -33.88
C ILE A 24 -0.39 -7.57 -32.61
N VAL A 25 0.45 -6.80 -31.92
CA VAL A 25 0.77 -7.11 -30.53
C VAL A 25 -0.53 -6.87 -29.77
N PRO A 26 -1.19 -7.89 -29.20
CA PRO A 26 -2.43 -7.68 -28.48
C PRO A 26 -2.13 -6.72 -27.33
N ARG A 27 -2.81 -5.57 -27.29
CA ARG A 27 -2.73 -4.64 -26.17
C ARG A 27 -3.20 -5.40 -24.95
N MET A 28 -2.30 -5.59 -23.99
CA MET A 28 -2.62 -6.29 -22.76
C MET A 28 -3.67 -5.49 -21.99
N THR A 29 -4.71 -6.17 -21.54
CA THR A 29 -5.73 -5.55 -20.68
C THR A 29 -5.12 -5.18 -19.33
N GLU A 30 -5.71 -4.22 -18.64
CA GLU A 30 -5.25 -3.82 -17.30
C GLU A 30 -5.32 -4.98 -16.30
N GLU A 31 -6.35 -5.82 -16.40
CA GLU A 31 -6.49 -7.04 -15.60
C GLU A 31 -5.33 -8.01 -15.84
N GLN A 32 -4.95 -8.26 -17.09
CA GLN A 32 -3.80 -9.11 -17.42
C GLN A 32 -2.49 -8.51 -16.92
N ARG A 33 -2.34 -7.18 -16.96
CA ARG A 33 -1.18 -6.47 -16.42
C ARG A 33 -1.05 -6.67 -14.90
N LEU A 34 -2.14 -6.46 -14.18
CA LEU A 34 -2.20 -6.65 -12.73
C LEU A 34 -1.94 -8.10 -12.34
N ASN A 35 -2.51 -9.07 -13.09
CA ASN A 35 -2.28 -10.47 -12.82
C ASN A 35 -0.81 -10.86 -13.03
N ARG A 36 -0.14 -10.33 -14.06
CA ARG A 36 1.31 -10.55 -14.24
C ARG A 36 2.14 -9.95 -13.12
N ARG A 37 1.87 -8.71 -12.71
CA ARG A 37 2.54 -8.09 -11.55
C ARG A 37 2.34 -8.93 -10.29
N ARG A 38 1.14 -9.49 -10.10
CA ARG A 38 0.83 -10.41 -9.01
C ARG A 38 1.66 -11.69 -9.08
N THR A 39 1.75 -12.33 -10.25
CA THR A 39 2.58 -13.54 -10.44
C THR A 39 4.05 -13.30 -10.08
N VAL A 40 4.61 -12.16 -10.52
CA VAL A 40 6.00 -11.79 -10.20
C VAL A 40 6.17 -11.57 -8.70
N THR A 41 5.31 -10.78 -8.07
CA THR A 41 5.39 -10.50 -6.63
C THR A 41 5.22 -11.75 -5.77
N ASP A 42 4.31 -12.65 -6.14
CA ASP A 42 4.12 -13.93 -5.43
C ASP A 42 5.34 -14.87 -5.59
N ALA A 43 5.98 -14.89 -6.76
CA ALA A 43 7.23 -15.61 -6.97
C ALA A 43 8.36 -15.05 -6.10
N THR A 44 8.48 -13.72 -6.04
CA THR A 44 9.48 -13.04 -5.21
C THR A 44 9.28 -13.34 -3.72
N ILE A 45 8.04 -13.35 -3.21
CA ILE A 45 7.76 -13.72 -1.83
C ILE A 45 8.24 -15.14 -1.52
N ARG A 46 7.97 -16.12 -2.40
CA ARG A 46 8.46 -17.50 -2.22
C ARG A 46 9.99 -17.57 -2.15
N LEU A 47 10.68 -16.84 -3.03
CA LEU A 47 12.14 -16.77 -3.03
C LEU A 47 12.68 -16.14 -1.74
N ILE A 48 12.10 -15.03 -1.27
CA ILE A 48 12.52 -14.35 -0.04
C ILE A 48 12.34 -15.25 1.18
N VAL A 49 11.23 -16.00 1.24
CA VAL A 49 10.95 -16.92 2.35
C VAL A 49 11.94 -18.09 2.34
N ARG A 50 12.32 -18.60 1.16
CA ARG A 50 13.23 -19.75 1.01
C ARG A 50 14.69 -19.37 1.20
N ASP A 51 15.14 -18.29 0.55
CA ASP A 51 16.56 -17.98 0.33
C ASP A 51 17.01 -16.67 1.02
N GLY A 52 16.05 -15.83 1.44
CA GLY A 52 16.29 -14.52 2.03
C GLY A 52 16.46 -13.39 1.01
N VAL A 53 15.97 -12.19 1.33
CA VAL A 53 15.89 -11.03 0.40
C VAL A 53 17.24 -10.64 -0.23
N ALA A 54 18.33 -10.81 0.52
CA ALA A 54 19.68 -10.49 0.06
C ALA A 54 20.15 -11.42 -1.07
N GLN A 55 19.74 -12.69 -1.05
CA GLN A 55 20.18 -13.71 -2.02
C GLN A 55 19.35 -13.72 -3.30
N VAL A 56 18.14 -13.18 -3.28
CA VAL A 56 17.26 -13.15 -4.45
C VAL A 56 17.85 -12.25 -5.55
N ALA A 57 17.97 -12.77 -6.77
CA ALA A 57 18.33 -12.04 -7.97
C ALA A 57 17.21 -12.05 -9.03
N MET A 58 17.33 -11.18 -10.04
CA MET A 58 16.36 -11.10 -11.14
C MET A 58 16.23 -12.43 -11.91
N SER A 59 17.33 -13.17 -12.09
CA SER A 59 17.33 -14.50 -12.74
C SER A 59 16.48 -15.52 -11.99
N ASP A 60 16.49 -15.45 -10.66
CA ASP A 60 15.73 -16.36 -9.81
C ASP A 60 14.24 -16.05 -9.93
N ILE A 61 13.88 -14.76 -9.92
CA ILE A 61 12.49 -14.30 -10.10
C ILE A 61 11.95 -14.70 -11.49
N ILE A 62 12.76 -14.55 -12.54
CA ILE A 62 12.41 -15.00 -13.90
C ILE A 62 12.11 -16.51 -13.90
N THR A 63 12.98 -17.29 -13.27
CA THR A 63 12.83 -18.75 -13.21
C THR A 63 11.62 -19.17 -12.38
N GLU A 64 11.46 -18.62 -11.18
CA GLU A 64 10.39 -18.96 -10.22
C GLU A 64 9.01 -18.50 -10.68
N SER A 65 8.91 -17.38 -11.41
CA SER A 65 7.63 -16.87 -11.91
C SER A 65 7.13 -17.62 -13.15
N GLY A 66 8.01 -18.32 -13.88
CA GLY A 66 7.70 -18.96 -15.16
C GLY A 66 7.41 -17.96 -16.29
N LEU A 67 7.62 -16.66 -16.08
CA LEU A 67 7.47 -15.62 -17.09
C LEU A 67 8.78 -15.40 -17.85
N SER A 68 8.69 -14.90 -19.09
CA SER A 68 9.90 -14.53 -19.83
C SER A 68 10.55 -13.28 -19.22
N ALA A 69 11.87 -13.16 -19.39
CA ALA A 69 12.61 -11.97 -18.96
C ALA A 69 11.99 -10.69 -19.53
N GLY A 70 11.66 -10.66 -20.83
CA GLY A 70 11.02 -9.51 -21.47
C GLY A 70 9.65 -9.16 -20.88
N ALA A 71 8.88 -10.15 -20.39
CA ALA A 71 7.61 -9.88 -19.72
C ALA A 71 7.80 -9.22 -18.36
N ILE A 72 8.80 -9.65 -17.58
CA ILE A 72 9.11 -9.04 -16.27
C ILE A 72 9.70 -7.64 -16.45
N TYR A 73 10.68 -7.49 -17.34
CA TYR A 73 11.30 -6.19 -17.62
C TYR A 73 10.34 -5.17 -18.27
N SER A 74 9.17 -5.61 -18.77
CA SER A 74 8.11 -4.69 -19.21
C SER A 74 7.29 -4.09 -18.05
N HIS A 75 7.48 -4.59 -16.84
CA HIS A 75 6.76 -4.17 -15.63
C HIS A 75 7.65 -3.67 -14.51
N PHE A 76 8.90 -4.15 -14.46
CA PHE A 76 9.84 -3.84 -13.40
C PHE A 76 11.25 -3.70 -13.97
N GLU A 77 11.90 -2.59 -13.68
CA GLU A 77 13.27 -2.30 -14.09
C GLU A 77 14.30 -2.99 -13.18
N SER A 78 13.93 -3.29 -11.93
CA SER A 78 14.85 -3.83 -10.93
C SER A 78 14.18 -4.75 -9.91
N LYS A 79 15.01 -5.48 -9.14
CA LYS A 79 14.56 -6.24 -7.97
C LYS A 79 13.86 -5.32 -6.97
N ASP A 80 14.43 -4.14 -6.71
CA ASP A 80 13.91 -3.23 -5.70
C ASP A 80 12.54 -2.66 -6.07
N GLU A 81 12.26 -2.46 -7.36
CA GLU A 81 10.91 -2.09 -7.82
C GLU A 81 9.89 -3.23 -7.59
N ILE A 82 10.31 -4.48 -7.74
CA ILE A 82 9.47 -5.64 -7.41
C ILE A 82 9.22 -5.69 -5.90
N LEU A 83 10.24 -5.45 -5.06
CA LEU A 83 10.10 -5.41 -3.60
C LEU A 83 9.16 -4.27 -3.17
N ALA A 84 9.32 -3.08 -3.75
CA ALA A 84 8.41 -1.96 -3.53
C ALA A 84 6.98 -2.31 -3.94
N SER A 85 6.79 -3.02 -5.05
CA SER A 85 5.46 -3.48 -5.49
C SER A 85 4.83 -4.52 -4.54
N VAL A 86 5.63 -5.32 -3.82
CA VAL A 86 5.11 -6.20 -2.75
C VAL A 86 4.56 -5.36 -1.60
N VAL A 87 5.30 -4.33 -1.17
CA VAL A 87 4.89 -3.42 -0.09
C VAL A 87 3.67 -2.59 -0.50
N GLU A 88 3.69 -2.00 -1.70
CA GLU A 88 2.56 -1.28 -2.30
C GLU A 88 1.27 -2.10 -2.26
N ARG A 89 1.36 -3.38 -2.64
CA ARG A 89 0.20 -4.28 -2.66
C ARG A 89 -0.38 -4.46 -1.25
N ALA A 90 0.48 -4.70 -0.25
CA ALA A 90 0.05 -4.86 1.14
C ALA A 90 -0.59 -3.57 1.67
N LEU A 91 0.04 -2.42 1.45
CA LEU A 91 -0.48 -1.12 1.92
C LEU A 91 -1.79 -0.75 1.22
N THR A 92 -1.90 -0.94 -0.10
CA THR A 92 -3.10 -0.60 -0.88
C THR A 92 -4.33 -1.34 -0.36
N VAL A 93 -4.20 -2.63 -0.05
CA VAL A 93 -5.30 -3.45 0.47
C VAL A 93 -5.77 -2.92 1.84
N VAL A 94 -4.83 -2.66 2.76
CA VAL A 94 -5.14 -2.15 4.09
C VAL A 94 -5.76 -0.75 4.02
N THR A 95 -5.18 0.15 3.22
CA THR A 95 -5.67 1.51 3.00
C THR A 95 -7.10 1.50 2.47
N ALA A 96 -7.37 0.72 1.42
CA ALA A 96 -8.71 0.60 0.85
C ALA A 96 -9.73 0.08 1.88
N LYS A 97 -9.32 -0.87 2.73
CA LYS A 97 -10.18 -1.43 3.78
C LYS A 97 -10.47 -0.42 4.87
N VAL A 98 -9.47 0.30 5.38
CA VAL A 98 -9.66 1.38 6.37
C VAL A 98 -10.56 2.48 5.80
N HIS A 99 -10.31 2.90 4.55
CA HIS A 99 -11.14 3.89 3.88
C HIS A 99 -12.61 3.42 3.73
N ALA A 100 -12.85 2.16 3.37
CA ALA A 100 -14.22 1.64 3.27
C ALA A 100 -14.96 1.66 4.62
N LEU A 101 -14.24 1.48 5.74
CA LEU A 101 -14.84 1.50 7.08
C LEU A 101 -15.27 2.90 7.50
N THR A 102 -14.61 3.96 7.04
CA THR A 102 -15.00 5.35 7.34
C THR A 102 -16.21 5.82 6.54
N GLN A 103 -16.57 5.13 5.45
CA GLN A 103 -17.77 5.44 4.65
C GLN A 103 -19.07 4.82 5.20
N ARG A 104 -19.01 4.09 6.32
CA ARG A 104 -20.17 3.43 6.92
C ARG A 104 -21.00 4.42 7.73
N HIS A 105 -22.33 4.21 7.76
CA HIS A 105 -23.25 5.04 8.56
C HIS A 105 -22.96 5.05 10.07
N ALA A 106 -22.41 3.95 10.59
CA ALA A 106 -21.93 3.85 11.96
C ALA A 106 -20.50 3.33 11.91
N LEU A 107 -19.58 4.06 12.55
CA LEU A 107 -18.18 3.66 12.59
C LEU A 107 -18.02 2.40 13.43
N PRO A 108 -17.30 1.38 12.92
CA PRO A 108 -16.93 0.23 13.72
C PRO A 108 -15.98 0.65 14.85
N ASN A 109 -16.12 0.00 16.01
CA ASN A 109 -15.16 0.13 17.11
C ASN A 109 -13.74 -0.30 16.64
N PRO A 110 -12.67 0.35 17.12
CA PRO A 110 -11.29 0.06 16.76
C PRO A 110 -10.89 -1.42 16.85
N LYS A 111 -11.40 -2.14 17.86
CA LYS A 111 -11.21 -3.59 18.00
C LYS A 111 -11.67 -4.36 16.76
N VAL A 112 -12.85 -4.01 16.24
CA VAL A 112 -13.44 -4.64 15.04
C VAL A 112 -12.65 -4.27 13.79
N VAL A 113 -12.17 -3.03 13.72
CA VAL A 113 -11.30 -2.58 12.63
C VAL A 113 -10.03 -3.41 12.60
N VAL A 114 -9.31 -3.48 13.72
CA VAL A 114 -8.06 -4.24 13.81
C VAL A 114 -8.28 -5.71 13.49
N ASP A 115 -9.31 -6.35 14.06
CA ASP A 115 -9.66 -7.74 13.76
C ASP A 115 -9.90 -7.96 12.25
N SER A 116 -10.61 -7.03 11.60
CA SER A 116 -10.85 -7.10 10.16
C SER A 116 -9.59 -6.92 9.31
N LEU A 117 -8.54 -6.25 9.82
CA LEU A 117 -7.28 -6.06 9.09
C LEU A 117 -6.34 -7.25 9.23
N VAL A 118 -6.48 -8.10 10.26
CA VAL A 118 -5.60 -9.26 10.49
C VAL A 118 -5.50 -10.18 9.27
N PRO A 119 -6.59 -10.56 8.57
CA PRO A 119 -6.50 -11.40 7.38
C PRO A 119 -5.69 -10.76 6.23
N GLU A 120 -5.65 -9.43 6.15
CA GLU A 120 -4.91 -8.71 5.09
C GLU A 120 -3.40 -8.73 5.31
N LEU A 121 -2.94 -9.13 6.50
CA LEU A 121 -1.52 -9.35 6.78
C LEU A 121 -0.97 -10.59 6.06
N GLY A 122 -1.86 -11.39 5.45
CA GLY A 122 -1.51 -12.58 4.69
C GLY A 122 -1.11 -13.76 5.56
N THR A 123 -0.32 -14.65 4.98
CA THR A 123 0.25 -15.81 5.65
C THR A 123 1.47 -15.42 6.49
N PRO A 124 1.94 -16.30 7.42
CA PRO A 124 3.21 -16.09 8.10
C PRO A 124 4.40 -15.88 7.15
N ASP A 125 4.34 -16.47 5.95
CA ASP A 125 5.38 -16.33 4.93
C ASP A 125 5.33 -14.96 4.25
N ASP A 126 4.12 -14.42 4.00
CA ASP A 126 3.97 -13.03 3.56
C ASP A 126 4.54 -12.05 4.60
N ALA A 127 4.25 -12.28 5.88
CA ALA A 127 4.77 -11.47 6.98
C ALA A 127 6.30 -11.54 7.08
N LYS A 128 6.91 -12.73 6.96
CA LYS A 128 8.37 -12.88 6.91
C LYS A 128 8.98 -12.13 5.74
N ALA A 129 8.37 -12.21 4.56
CA ALA A 129 8.86 -11.51 3.39
C ALA A 129 8.80 -9.99 3.59
N LEU A 130 7.69 -9.46 4.10
CA LEU A 130 7.54 -8.02 4.39
C LEU A 130 8.58 -7.51 5.39
N VAL A 131 8.82 -8.23 6.49
CA VAL A 131 9.85 -7.85 7.49
C VAL A 131 11.24 -7.78 6.85
N GLN A 132 11.60 -8.75 6.01
CA GLN A 132 12.88 -8.73 5.30
C GLN A 132 12.97 -7.58 4.29
N ILE A 133 11.89 -7.31 3.55
CA ILE A 133 11.84 -6.20 2.59
C ILE A 133 12.01 -4.85 3.32
N TRP A 134 11.32 -4.64 4.43
CA TRP A 134 11.49 -3.43 5.23
C TRP A 134 12.92 -3.28 5.74
N GLY A 135 13.54 -4.37 6.20
CA GLY A 135 14.94 -4.38 6.60
C GLY A 135 15.87 -3.96 5.46
N HIS A 136 15.67 -4.51 4.27
CA HIS A 136 16.43 -4.15 3.05
C HIS A 136 16.23 -2.69 2.66
N MET A 137 14.98 -2.20 2.65
CA MET A 137 14.68 -0.82 2.30
C MET A 137 15.22 0.18 3.34
N ALA A 138 15.23 -0.19 4.62
CA ALA A 138 15.78 0.65 5.68
C ALA A 138 17.30 0.85 5.55
N THR A 139 18.01 -0.07 4.88
CA THR A 139 19.45 0.06 4.60
C THR A 139 19.76 0.78 3.29
N GLU A 140 18.75 1.08 2.47
CA GLU A 140 18.91 1.63 1.12
C GLU A 140 18.06 2.92 0.95
N PRO A 141 18.58 4.09 1.37
CA PRO A 141 17.81 5.34 1.43
C PRO A 141 17.16 5.77 0.11
N GLN A 142 17.77 5.42 -1.02
CA GLN A 142 17.27 5.67 -2.37
C GLN A 142 15.98 4.92 -2.70
N LEU A 143 15.62 3.89 -1.93
CA LEU A 143 14.39 3.12 -2.12
C LEU A 143 13.19 3.72 -1.38
N ALA A 144 13.41 4.63 -0.43
CA ALA A 144 12.34 5.25 0.34
C ALA A 144 11.24 5.89 -0.53
N PRO A 145 11.57 6.67 -1.58
CA PRO A 145 10.56 7.29 -2.44
C PRO A 145 9.60 6.31 -3.13
N LEU A 146 9.99 5.03 -3.28
CA LEU A 146 9.15 4.01 -3.93
C LEU A 146 7.92 3.61 -3.10
N VAL A 147 7.94 3.87 -1.79
CA VAL A 147 6.86 3.46 -0.87
C VAL A 147 6.30 4.61 -0.03
N THR A 148 6.97 5.76 0.02
CA THR A 148 6.54 6.92 0.84
C THR A 148 5.09 7.31 0.59
N ASP A 149 4.65 7.39 -0.66
CA ASP A 149 3.29 7.80 -0.99
C ASP A 149 2.24 6.81 -0.48
N HIS A 150 2.54 5.51 -0.56
CA HIS A 150 1.65 4.44 -0.06
C HIS A 150 1.59 4.42 1.46
N VAL A 151 2.74 4.66 2.12
CA VAL A 151 2.82 4.78 3.57
C VAL A 151 2.03 6.01 4.03
N ALA A 152 2.21 7.16 3.39
CA ALA A 152 1.48 8.39 3.68
C ALA A 152 -0.04 8.23 3.48
N SER A 153 -0.45 7.52 2.42
CA SER A 153 -1.86 7.24 2.15
C SER A 153 -2.51 6.38 3.25
N LEU A 154 -1.78 5.38 3.75
CA LEU A 154 -2.26 4.57 4.88
C LEU A 154 -2.33 5.40 6.17
N GLN A 155 -1.29 6.18 6.47
CA GLN A 155 -1.26 7.06 7.65
C GLN A 155 -2.44 8.03 7.63
N GLU A 156 -2.72 8.64 6.48
CA GLU A 156 -3.84 9.56 6.31
C GLU A 156 -5.19 8.87 6.47
N SER A 157 -5.35 7.65 5.96
CA SER A 157 -6.59 6.87 6.12
C SER A 157 -6.82 6.48 7.58
N LEU A 158 -5.77 6.08 8.30
CA LEU A 158 -5.84 5.79 9.74
C LEU A 158 -6.16 7.04 10.56
N ARG A 159 -5.55 8.18 10.22
CA ARG A 159 -5.85 9.48 10.84
C ARG A 159 -7.31 9.86 10.63
N HIS A 160 -7.84 9.73 9.41
CA HIS A 160 -9.25 10.00 9.14
C HIS A 160 -10.19 9.11 9.95
N TYR A 161 -9.89 7.82 10.05
CA TYR A 161 -10.65 6.92 10.92
C TYR A 161 -10.57 7.35 12.39
N ALA A 162 -9.37 7.64 12.89
CA ALA A 162 -9.15 8.07 14.26
C ALA A 162 -9.89 9.39 14.60
N THR A 163 -9.82 10.39 13.72
CA THR A 163 -10.55 11.66 13.84
C THR A 163 -12.04 11.42 13.97
N ALA A 164 -12.61 10.62 13.06
CA ALA A 164 -14.05 10.38 13.04
C ALA A 164 -14.50 9.63 14.30
N TRP A 165 -13.78 8.56 14.68
CA TRP A 165 -14.10 7.78 15.87
C TRP A 165 -13.93 8.58 17.18
N LEU A 166 -12.84 9.34 17.33
CA LEU A 166 -12.61 10.15 18.54
C LEU A 166 -13.62 11.28 18.67
N THR A 167 -14.02 11.89 17.55
CA THR A 167 -15.05 12.94 17.54
C THR A 167 -16.40 12.38 17.98
N GLU A 168 -16.80 11.20 17.48
CA GLU A 168 -18.01 10.50 17.94
C GLU A 168 -17.96 10.17 19.45
N ASN A 169 -16.76 10.01 20.00
CA ASN A 169 -16.52 9.71 21.42
C ASN A 169 -16.16 10.96 22.26
N GLY A 170 -16.40 12.17 21.75
CA GLY A 170 -16.29 13.42 22.50
C GLY A 170 -14.86 13.97 22.67
N VAL A 171 -13.90 13.52 21.87
CA VAL A 171 -12.52 14.03 21.85
C VAL A 171 -12.31 14.86 20.59
N ALA A 172 -12.24 16.18 20.74
CA ALA A 172 -12.10 17.13 19.63
C ALA A 172 -10.66 17.57 19.34
N ASP A 173 -9.69 17.18 20.18
CA ASP A 173 -8.29 17.57 20.03
C ASP A 173 -7.62 16.89 18.83
N GLU A 174 -7.11 17.70 17.88
CA GLU A 174 -6.46 17.21 16.66
C GLU A 174 -5.17 16.44 16.95
N THR A 175 -4.45 16.81 18.01
CA THR A 175 -3.22 16.12 18.43
C THR A 175 -3.55 14.68 18.82
N SER A 176 -4.62 14.48 19.59
CA SER A 176 -5.15 13.18 19.97
C SER A 176 -5.55 12.34 18.75
N HIS A 177 -6.11 12.97 17.71
CA HIS A 177 -6.47 12.27 16.48
C HIS A 177 -5.25 11.75 15.73
N ALA A 178 -4.22 12.60 15.58
CA ALA A 178 -2.96 12.21 14.96
C ALA A 178 -2.29 11.07 15.74
N LEU A 179 -2.18 11.20 17.07
CA LEU A 179 -1.57 10.21 17.94
C LEU A 179 -2.26 8.84 17.85
N LEU A 180 -3.60 8.80 17.84
CA LEU A 180 -4.31 7.52 17.73
C LEU A 180 -4.08 6.86 16.37
N GLY A 181 -4.05 7.64 15.28
CA GLY A 181 -3.72 7.14 13.94
C GLY A 181 -2.31 6.55 13.88
N GLU A 182 -1.32 7.24 14.45
CA GLU A 182 0.07 6.77 14.55
C GLU A 182 0.17 5.47 15.37
N LEU A 183 -0.55 5.38 16.49
CA LEU A 183 -0.60 4.18 17.33
C LEU A 183 -1.18 2.98 16.56
N PHE A 184 -2.24 3.16 15.77
CA PHE A 184 -2.77 2.08 14.94
C PHE A 184 -1.77 1.62 13.88
N MET A 185 -1.04 2.54 13.26
CA MET A 185 0.01 2.18 12.30
C MET A 185 1.11 1.36 12.97
N ALA A 186 1.60 1.81 14.14
CA ALA A 186 2.63 1.11 14.91
C ALA A 186 2.16 -0.30 15.36
N LEU A 187 0.90 -0.42 15.81
CA LEU A 187 0.31 -1.72 16.17
C LEU A 187 0.20 -2.67 14.97
N GLY A 188 -0.18 -2.15 13.80
CA GLY A 188 -0.23 -2.93 12.56
C GLY A 188 1.14 -3.49 12.17
N GLN A 189 2.18 -2.65 12.22
CA GLN A 189 3.57 -3.08 11.95
C GLN A 189 4.06 -4.10 12.99
N ALA A 190 3.75 -3.88 14.27
CA ALA A 190 4.06 -4.84 15.33
C ALA A 190 3.37 -6.19 15.07
N ARG A 191 2.14 -6.18 14.56
CA ARG A 191 1.41 -7.40 14.20
C ARG A 191 2.07 -8.15 13.04
N VAL A 192 2.53 -7.44 12.00
CA VAL A 192 3.31 -8.05 10.90
C VAL A 192 4.55 -8.77 11.44
N VAL A 193 5.32 -8.09 12.29
CA VAL A 193 6.52 -8.70 12.90
C VAL A 193 6.16 -9.93 13.72
N GLN A 194 5.12 -9.86 14.56
CA GLN A 194 4.66 -11.00 15.37
C GLN A 194 4.20 -12.20 14.53
N CYS A 195 3.53 -11.96 13.40
CA CYS A 195 3.09 -12.99 12.46
C CYS A 195 4.24 -13.66 11.70
N SER A 196 5.43 -13.04 11.66
CA SER A 196 6.59 -13.60 10.96
C SER A 196 7.26 -14.76 11.71
N PHE A 197 6.99 -14.93 13.00
CA PHE A 197 7.55 -16.00 13.82
C PHE A 197 6.76 -17.30 13.68
N SER A 198 7.39 -18.44 14.03
CA SER A 198 6.76 -19.76 14.04
C SER A 198 6.92 -20.43 15.43
N PRO A 199 5.81 -20.70 16.16
CA PRO A 199 4.45 -20.25 15.86
C PRO A 199 4.32 -18.71 15.97
N PRO A 200 3.33 -18.09 15.31
CA PRO A 200 3.06 -16.66 15.48
C PRO A 200 2.80 -16.30 16.94
N PHE A 201 3.23 -15.11 17.37
CA PHE A 201 2.85 -14.60 18.68
C PHE A 201 1.35 -14.26 18.67
N GLU A 202 0.53 -15.12 19.25
CA GLU A 202 -0.91 -14.92 19.33
C GLU A 202 -1.34 -14.81 20.79
N SER A 203 -2.09 -13.75 21.09
CA SER A 203 -2.77 -13.60 22.37
C SER A 203 -4.27 -13.52 22.11
N PRO A 204 -5.07 -14.47 22.61
CA PRO A 204 -6.53 -14.42 22.49
C PRO A 204 -7.15 -13.16 23.10
N ARG A 205 -6.41 -12.48 23.99
CA ARG A 205 -6.85 -11.26 24.70
C ARG A 205 -6.36 -9.96 24.05
N PHE A 206 -5.60 -10.04 22.95
CA PHE A 206 -5.04 -8.86 22.31
C PHE A 206 -6.10 -7.85 21.89
N LEU A 207 -7.18 -8.34 21.28
CA LEU A 207 -8.29 -7.49 20.83
C LEU A 207 -9.02 -6.84 22.02
N ASP A 208 -9.13 -7.52 23.16
CA ASP A 208 -9.70 -6.92 24.39
C ASP A 208 -8.81 -5.82 24.95
N ALA A 209 -7.48 -5.98 24.86
CA ALA A 209 -6.53 -4.95 25.26
C ALA A 209 -6.63 -3.70 24.36
N ILE A 210 -6.89 -3.85 23.06
CA ILE A 210 -7.13 -2.71 22.15
C ILE A 210 -8.35 -1.91 22.60
N ASP A 211 -9.46 -2.58 22.88
CA ASP A 211 -10.69 -1.91 23.31
C ASP A 211 -10.49 -1.16 24.64
N ALA A 212 -9.80 -1.79 25.60
CA ALA A 212 -9.44 -1.15 26.87
C ALA A 212 -8.51 0.06 26.69
N LEU A 213 -7.51 -0.03 25.80
CA LEU A 213 -6.59 1.07 25.48
C LEU A 213 -7.34 2.24 24.84
N CYS A 214 -8.22 1.98 23.87
CA CYS A 214 -9.03 3.01 23.21
C CYS A 214 -9.99 3.69 24.20
N ALA A 215 -10.64 2.93 25.09
CA ALA A 215 -11.49 3.49 26.14
C ALA A 215 -10.69 4.39 27.11
N ALA A 216 -9.52 3.95 27.55
CA ALA A 216 -8.64 4.74 28.42
C ALA A 216 -8.12 6.00 27.72
N PHE A 217 -7.80 5.91 26.43
CA PHE A 217 -7.38 7.04 25.60
C PHE A 217 -8.46 8.13 25.56
N VAL A 218 -9.71 7.74 25.25
CA VAL A 218 -10.88 8.66 25.24
C VAL A 218 -11.07 9.31 26.61
N LEU A 219 -11.05 8.55 27.71
CA LEU A 219 -11.25 9.07 29.06
C LEU A 219 -10.17 10.08 29.48
N THR A 220 -8.95 9.91 28.99
CA THR A 220 -7.82 10.78 29.34
C THR A 220 -7.84 12.06 28.51
N HIS A 221 -8.21 11.98 27.23
CA HIS A 221 -8.12 13.11 26.29
C HIS A 221 -9.42 13.92 26.18
N SER A 222 -10.55 13.39 26.66
CA SER A 222 -11.80 14.16 26.80
C SER A 222 -11.81 15.14 27.98
N LYS A 223 -10.96 14.94 28.98
CA LYS A 223 -10.89 15.81 30.18
C LYS A 223 -10.07 17.08 29.96
N THR A 224 -9.17 17.08 28.98
CA THR A 224 -8.24 18.18 28.71
C THR A 224 -8.90 19.37 27.99
N THR A 225 -10.12 19.21 27.48
CA THR A 225 -10.86 20.24 26.73
C THR A 225 -11.74 21.17 27.59
N ARG A 226 -11.70 21.07 28.93
CA ARG A 226 -12.45 22.02 29.78
C ARG A 226 -11.61 23.29 29.97
N PRO A 227 -12.03 24.46 29.44
CA PRO A 227 -11.30 25.69 29.70
C PRO A 227 -11.37 26.00 31.19
N ASP A 228 -10.22 26.33 31.78
CA ASP A 228 -10.12 26.89 33.13
C ASP A 228 -11.05 28.10 33.22
N THR A 229 -12.21 27.89 33.80
CA THR A 229 -13.12 28.95 34.22
C THR A 229 -12.64 29.43 35.58
N ASN A 230 -11.41 29.92 35.64
CA ASN A 230 -10.97 30.78 36.73
C ASN A 230 -11.13 32.21 36.25
N GLN A 231 -12.40 32.61 36.22
CA GLN A 231 -12.86 33.96 36.04
C GLN A 231 -12.46 34.72 37.32
N GLU A 232 -11.35 35.44 37.27
CA GLU A 232 -11.05 36.48 38.27
C GLU A 232 -12.22 37.46 38.26
N ALA A 233 -13.06 37.36 39.27
CA ALA A 233 -14.11 38.33 39.55
C ALA A 233 -13.48 39.71 39.82
N PRO A 234 -14.14 40.80 39.42
CA PRO A 234 -13.57 42.14 39.54
C PRO A 234 -13.53 42.54 41.01
N ILE A 235 -12.34 42.88 41.52
CA ILE A 235 -12.23 43.58 42.80
C ILE A 235 -12.62 45.03 42.56
N GLY A 236 -13.92 45.29 42.64
CA GLY A 236 -14.48 46.61 42.85
C GLY A 236 -14.57 46.92 44.35
N GLU A 237 -13.95 48.04 44.72
CA GLU A 237 -14.20 48.92 45.87
C GLU A 237 -14.00 48.39 47.30
N ARG A 238 -13.08 49.05 48.04
CA ARG A 238 -13.44 49.99 49.11
C ARG A 238 -12.23 50.77 49.65
N SER A 239 -12.50 52.07 49.85
CA SER A 239 -11.77 53.09 50.63
C SER A 239 -10.67 53.88 49.94
#